data_AF-A0A497A4J0-F1
#
_entry.id   AF-A0A497A4J0-F1
#
_cell.length_a   1.000
_cell.length_b   1.000
_cell.length_c   1.000
_cell.angle_alpha   90.00
_cell.angle_beta   90.00
_cell.angle_gamma   90.00
#
_symmetry.space_group_name_H-M   'P 1'
#
loop_
_entity.id
_entity.type
_entity.pdbx_description
1 polymer ?
#
loop_
_entity_poly.entity_id
_entity_poly.type
_entity_poly.pdbx_seq_one_letter_code
_entity_poly.pdbx_strand_id
1 'polypeptide(L)'
;MCSGVCPAASNMDLSPRQVIELARLGMQNEIVKSKTVWICASCLACTVNCPRGFDLSRLMEAIRLLTLRRNVDHVKPEQIPPEERDDIPQIAMVSGLRKFTG
;
A
#
# COMPACT_ATOMS: atom_id res chain seq x y z
N MET A 1 -11.98 -14.20 -2.77
CA MET A 1 -11.92 -14.05 -1.30
C MET A 1 -11.19 -12.78 -0.88
N CYS A 2 -9.88 -12.61 -1.15
CA CYS A 2 -9.12 -11.41 -0.72
C CYS A 2 -9.75 -10.07 -1.15
N SER A 3 -10.23 -9.96 -2.39
CA SER A 3 -10.93 -8.76 -2.86
C SER A 3 -12.33 -8.60 -2.26
N GLY A 4 -12.99 -9.70 -1.86
CA GLY A 4 -14.35 -9.67 -1.30
C GLY A 4 -14.38 -9.21 0.16
N VAL A 5 -13.29 -9.40 0.91
CA VAL A 5 -13.17 -8.94 2.31
C VAL A 5 -12.47 -7.58 2.42
N CYS A 6 -11.93 -7.04 1.33
CA CYS A 6 -11.20 -5.79 1.35
C CYS A 6 -12.16 -4.61 1.19
N PRO A 7 -12.24 -3.69 2.18
CA PRO A 7 -13.17 -2.56 2.10
C PRO A 7 -12.78 -1.55 1.00
N ALA A 8 -11.50 -1.50 0.63
CA ALA A 8 -10.96 -0.60 -0.38
C ALA A 8 -10.87 -1.25 -1.78
N ALA A 9 -11.46 -2.43 -1.99
CA ALA A 9 -11.32 -3.19 -3.23
C ALA A 9 -11.80 -2.40 -4.47
N SER A 10 -12.84 -1.59 -4.33
CA SER A 10 -13.39 -0.76 -5.40
C SER A 10 -12.43 0.36 -5.85
N ASN A 11 -11.51 0.78 -4.99
CA ASN A 11 -10.54 1.82 -5.33
C ASN A 11 -9.27 1.25 -5.98
N MET A 12 -9.04 -0.06 -5.89
CA MET A 12 -7.86 -0.74 -6.43
C MET A 12 -7.96 -0.90 -7.96
N ASP A 13 -6.84 -0.73 -8.65
CA ASP A 13 -6.66 -1.02 -10.08
C ASP A 13 -6.30 -2.48 -10.36
N LEU A 14 -5.63 -3.14 -9.41
CA LEU A 14 -5.33 -4.56 -9.43
C LEU A 14 -5.98 -5.21 -8.22
N SER A 15 -6.68 -6.32 -8.44
CA SER A 15 -7.15 -7.11 -7.31
C SER A 15 -5.95 -7.66 -6.51
N PRO A 16 -6.08 -7.87 -5.19
CA PRO A 16 -4.99 -8.46 -4.42
C PRO A 16 -4.55 -9.83 -4.94
N ARG A 17 -5.44 -10.57 -5.61
CA ARG A 17 -5.09 -11.83 -6.29
C ARG A 17 -4.17 -11.60 -7.50
N GLN A 18 -4.44 -10.57 -8.30
CA GLN A 18 -3.56 -10.21 -9.43
C GLN A 18 -2.19 -9.76 -8.92
N VAL A 19 -2.11 -9.01 -7.82
CA VAL A 19 -0.82 -8.64 -7.22
C VAL A 19 0.00 -9.86 -6.79
N ILE A 20 -0.63 -10.88 -6.19
CA ILE A 20 0.04 -12.14 -5.86
C ILE A 20 0.59 -12.83 -7.11
N GLU A 21 -0.19 -12.87 -8.19
CA GLU A 21 0.22 -13.52 -9.44
C GLU A 21 1.39 -12.79 -10.10
N LEU A 22 1.31 -11.46 -10.21
CA LEU A 22 2.40 -10.65 -10.73
C LEU A 22 3.68 -10.80 -9.89
N ALA A 23 3.53 -10.90 -8.57
CA ALA A 23 4.67 -11.10 -7.67
C ALA A 23 5.33 -12.47 -7.90
N ARG A 24 4.54 -13.52 -8.12
CA ARG A 24 5.03 -14.87 -8.46
C ARG A 24 5.76 -14.89 -9.80
N LEU A 25 5.28 -14.12 -10.77
CA LEU A 25 5.87 -14.00 -12.11
C LEU A 25 7.10 -13.08 -12.14
N GLY A 26 7.48 -12.46 -11.00
CA GLY A 26 8.60 -11.51 -10.96
C GLY A 26 8.33 -10.18 -11.68
N MET A 27 7.06 -9.86 -11.97
CA MET A 27 6.65 -8.67 -12.73
C MET A 27 6.62 -7.42 -11.83
N GLN A 28 7.74 -7.12 -11.17
CA GLN A 28 7.82 -6.05 -10.18
C GLN A 28 7.42 -4.68 -10.75
N ASN A 29 7.80 -4.37 -11.99
CA ASN A 29 7.51 -3.08 -12.62
C ASN A 29 6.01 -2.82 -12.77
N GLU A 30 5.21 -3.86 -13.05
CA GLU A 30 3.75 -3.72 -13.17
C GLU A 30 3.09 -3.52 -11.81
N ILE A 31 3.64 -4.16 -10.78
CA ILE A 31 3.16 -3.98 -9.40
C ILE A 31 3.46 -2.57 -8.89
N VAL A 32 4.66 -2.04 -9.18
CA VAL A 32 5.09 -0.71 -8.69
C VAL A 32 4.27 0.42 -9.34
N LYS A 33 3.88 0.27 -10.61
CA LYS A 33 3.00 1.22 -11.30
C LYS A 33 1.56 1.23 -10.74
N SER A 34 1.17 0.18 -10.01
CA SER A 34 -0.18 0.01 -9.52
C SER A 34 -0.46 0.87 -8.30
N LYS A 35 -1.65 1.48 -8.25
CA LYS A 35 -2.13 2.21 -7.04
C LYS A 35 -2.54 1.26 -5.91
N THR A 36 -2.73 -0.03 -6.19
CA THR A 36 -3.25 -1.03 -5.25
C THR A 36 -2.42 -1.15 -3.97
N VAL A 37 -1.09 -1.17 -4.09
CA VAL A 37 -0.17 -1.30 -2.94
C VAL A 37 -0.28 -0.09 -1.99
N TRP A 38 -0.54 1.08 -2.56
CA TRP A 38 -0.69 2.36 -1.86
C TRP A 38 -2.10 2.54 -1.29
N ILE A 39 -3.11 1.93 -1.88
CA ILE A 39 -4.48 1.91 -1.35
C ILE A 39 -4.62 0.92 -0.18
N CYS A 40 -3.84 -0.15 -0.17
CA CYS A 40 -3.87 -1.13 0.91
C CYS A 40 -3.72 -0.45 2.29
N ALA A 41 -4.74 -0.59 3.14
CA ALA A 41 -4.78 -0.02 4.48
C ALA A 41 -4.07 -0.88 5.54
N SER A 42 -3.44 -2.00 5.13
CA SER A 42 -2.81 -2.97 6.03
C SER A 42 -3.73 -3.42 7.19
N CYS A 43 -5.04 -3.51 6.95
CA CYS A 43 -6.04 -3.87 7.97
C CYS A 43 -6.08 -5.37 8.32
N LEU A 44 -5.25 -6.19 7.67
CA LEU A 44 -5.08 -7.64 7.89
C LEU A 44 -6.30 -8.53 7.59
N ALA A 45 -7.46 -7.97 7.24
CA ALA A 45 -8.69 -8.73 6.98
C ALA A 45 -8.50 -9.84 5.94
N CYS A 46 -7.74 -9.57 4.87
CA CYS A 46 -7.46 -10.55 3.82
C CYS A 46 -6.50 -11.66 4.27
N THR A 47 -5.56 -11.38 5.18
CA THR A 47 -4.63 -12.37 5.73
C THR A 47 -5.38 -13.30 6.70
N VAL A 48 -6.16 -12.73 7.63
CA VAL A 48 -6.92 -13.49 8.65
C VAL A 48 -7.94 -14.45 8.01
N ASN A 49 -8.62 -14.00 6.97
CA ASN A 49 -9.64 -14.80 6.29
C ASN A 49 -9.08 -15.70 5.19
N CYS A 50 -7.75 -15.84 5.05
CA CYS A 50 -7.18 -16.61 3.96
C CYS A 50 -7.20 -18.12 4.25
N PRO A 51 -7.99 -18.94 3.51
CA PRO A 51 -8.05 -20.39 3.75
C PRO A 51 -6.74 -21.11 3.39
N ARG A 52 -5.86 -20.45 2.62
CA ARG A 52 -4.55 -20.98 2.21
C ARG A 52 -3.41 -20.50 3.11
N GLY A 53 -3.69 -19.71 4.15
CA GLY A 53 -2.66 -19.17 5.05
C GLY A 53 -1.70 -18.17 4.40
N PHE A 54 -2.10 -17.53 3.29
CA PHE A 54 -1.26 -16.56 2.59
C PHE A 54 -1.26 -15.19 3.30
N ASP A 55 -0.07 -14.71 3.69
CA ASP A 55 0.09 -13.39 4.30
C ASP A 55 0.20 -12.28 3.25
N LEU A 56 -0.96 -11.90 2.72
CA LEU A 56 -1.08 -10.86 1.70
C LEU A 56 -0.70 -9.47 2.23
N SER A 57 -0.98 -9.19 3.50
CA SER A 57 -0.67 -7.89 4.10
C SER A 57 0.84 -7.69 4.17
N ARG A 58 1.59 -8.71 4.57
CA ARG A 58 3.06 -8.67 4.55
C ARG A 58 3.62 -8.57 3.13
N LEU A 59 3.02 -9.23 2.15
CA LEU A 59 3.41 -9.07 0.73
C LEU A 59 3.27 -7.61 0.28
N MET A 60 2.11 -6.98 0.53
CA MET A 60 1.86 -5.58 0.17
C MET A 60 2.86 -4.63 0.84
N GLU A 61 3.16 -4.84 2.12
CA GLU A 61 4.15 -4.06 2.85
C GLU A 61 5.56 -4.22 2.26
N ALA A 62 5.97 -5.46 1.99
CA ALA A 62 7.28 -5.75 1.40
C ALA A 62 7.45 -5.06 0.04
N ILE A 63 6.43 -5.11 -0.81
CA ILE A 63 6.44 -4.41 -2.10
C ILE A 63 6.62 -2.90 -1.89
N ARG A 64 5.89 -2.30 -0.94
CA ARG A 64 6.01 -0.86 -0.64
C ARG A 64 7.41 -0.48 -0.22
N LEU A 65 7.99 -1.22 0.72
CA LEU A 65 9.36 -0.99 1.20
C LEU A 65 10.39 -1.16 0.09
N LEU A 66 10.21 -2.13 -0.82
CA LEU A 66 11.10 -2.30 -1.97
C LEU A 66 11.04 -1.12 -2.95
N THR A 67 9.89 -0.45 -3.06
CA THR A 67 9.75 0.79 -3.86
C THR A 67 10.40 1.97 -3.15
N LEU A 68 10.08 2.19 -1.87
CA LEU A 68 10.60 3.33 -1.09
C LEU A 68 12.13 3.31 -0.97
N ARG A 69 12.74 2.13 -0.78
CA ARG A 69 14.20 1.94 -0.75
C ARG A 69 14.94 2.37 -2.03
N ARG A 70 14.21 2.66 -3.12
CA ARG A 70 14.76 3.23 -4.35
C ARG A 70 14.80 4.78 -4.31
N ASN A 71 14.62 5.39 -3.13
CA ASN A 71 14.46 6.83 -2.94
C ASN A 71 13.29 7.41 -3.75
N VAL A 72 12.19 6.67 -3.81
CA VAL A 72 10.96 7.10 -4.49
C VAL A 72 9.90 7.38 -3.45
N ASP A 73 9.86 8.62 -2.98
CA ASP A 73 8.81 9.10 -2.07
C ASP A 73 7.55 9.45 -2.83
N HIS A 74 6.41 9.00 -2.33
CA HIS A 74 5.08 9.35 -2.84
C HIS A 74 4.54 10.63 -2.22
N VAL A 75 5.05 11.04 -1.05
CA VAL A 75 4.72 12.30 -0.38
C VAL A 75 6.03 12.95 0.09
N LYS A 76 6.19 14.23 -0.22
CA LYS A 76 7.31 15.06 0.25
C LYS A 76 6.79 16.07 1.27
N PRO A 77 7.20 15.99 2.56
CA PRO A 77 6.73 16.90 3.60
C PRO A 77 6.95 18.38 3.26
N GLU A 78 8.03 18.68 2.54
CA GLU A 78 8.42 20.03 2.17
C GLU A 78 7.43 20.67 1.19
N GLN A 79 6.68 19.85 0.46
CA GLN A 79 5.69 20.28 -0.52
C GLN A 79 4.31 20.55 0.09
N ILE A 80 4.10 20.26 1.37
CA ILE A 80 2.84 20.53 2.08
C ILE A 80 2.80 22.02 2.44
N PRO A 81 1.80 22.80 1.94
CA PRO A 81 1.65 24.21 2.25
C PRO A 81 1.58 24.48 3.76
N PRO A 82 2.08 25.63 4.25
CA PRO A 82 2.04 25.96 5.68
C PRO A 82 0.62 25.93 6.26
N GLU A 83 -0.35 26.48 5.53
CA GLU A 83 -1.77 26.48 5.92
C GLU A 83 -2.34 25.07 6.12
N GLU A 84 -2.05 24.13 5.21
CA GLU A 84 -2.48 22.74 5.35
C GLU A 84 -1.73 22.03 6.48
N ARG A 85 -0.45 22.35 6.69
CA ARG A 85 0.38 21.72 7.73
C ARG A 85 -0.14 21.98 9.13
N ASP A 86 -0.66 23.18 9.39
CA ASP A 86 -1.18 23.56 10.71
C ASP A 86 -2.53 22.88 11.03
N ASP A 87 -3.31 22.55 10.00
CA ASP A 87 -4.62 21.90 10.14
C ASP A 87 -4.53 20.36 10.18
N ILE A 88 -3.44 19.75 9.68
CA ILE A 88 -3.30 18.30 9.68
C ILE A 88 -2.99 17.77 11.09
N PRO A 89 -3.81 16.86 11.64
CA PRO A 89 -3.49 16.21 12.90
C PRO A 89 -2.15 15.46 12.84
N GLN A 90 -1.35 15.54 13.90
CA GLN A 90 -0.04 14.87 13.96
C GLN A 90 -0.12 13.37 13.63
N ILE A 91 -1.20 12.70 14.03
CA ILE A 91 -1.41 11.28 13.72
C ILE A 91 -1.55 11.02 12.21
N ALA A 92 -2.18 11.92 11.46
CA ALA A 92 -2.31 11.81 10.02
C ALA A 92 -0.96 12.04 9.33
N MET A 93 -0.17 13.02 9.79
CA MET A 93 1.20 13.25 9.32
C MET A 93 2.07 12.00 9.51
N VAL A 94 2.16 11.49 10.75
CA VAL A 94 3.02 10.33 11.07
C VAL A 94 2.58 9.08 10.29
N SER A 95 1.27 8.83 10.20
CA SER A 95 0.72 7.70 9.46
C SER A 95 1.00 7.81 7.95
N GLY A 96 0.79 9.00 7.38
CA GLY A 96 1.06 9.29 5.97
C GLY A 96 2.54 9.11 5.63
N LEU A 97 3.43 9.76 6.37
CA LEU A 97 4.87 9.69 6.11
C LEU A 97 5.41 8.27 6.25
N ARG A 98 5.00 7.54 7.29
CA ARG A 98 5.40 6.13 7.47
C ARG A 98 5.01 5.25 6.28
N LYS A 99 3.90 5.58 5.61
CA LYS A 99 3.40 4.81 4.48
C LYS A 99 4.00 5.27 3.16
N PHE A 100 4.18 6.57 2.94
CA PHE A 100 4.45 7.17 1.63
C PHE A 100 5.89 7.68 1.45
N THR A 101 6.73 7.58 2.48
CA THR A 101 8.09 8.11 2.49
C THR A 101 9.01 7.03 3.09
N GLY A 102 10.25 6.89 2.62
CA GLY A 102 11.18 5.88 3.17
C GLY A 102 12.66 6.16 3.04
#